data_AF-A0AAP0BD34-F1
#
_entry.id   AF-A0AAP0BD34-F1
#
_cell.length_a   1.000
_cell.length_b   1.000
_cell.length_c   1.000
_cell.angle_alpha   90.00
_cell.angle_beta   90.00
_cell.angle_gamma   90.00
#
_symmetry.space_group_name_H-M   'P 1'
#
loop_
_entity.id
_entity.type
_entity.pdbx_description
1 polymer ?
#
loop_
_entity_poly.entity_id
_entity_poly.type
_entity_poly.pdbx_seq_one_letter_code
_entity_poly.pdbx_strand_id
1 'polypeptide(L)' 'MQAMALRLAGDKTLIYQSRILGSQDTLFDQIGKHYFYQCYIQGSIDFIFGNARSLYQVIILIV' A
#
# COMPACT_ATOMS: atom_id res chain seq x y z
N MET A 1 13.62 2.09 13.37
CA MET A 1 14.01 1.09 12.35
C MET A 1 12.85 1.02 11.38
N GLN A 2 13.12 1.25 10.09
CA GLN A 2 12.08 1.32 9.05
C GLN A 2 12.04 -0.03 8.33
N ALA A 3 10.85 -0.63 8.19
CA ALA A 3 10.69 -1.96 7.59
C ALA A 3 9.48 -1.96 6.66
N MET A 4 9.73 -1.70 5.38
CA MET A 4 8.72 -1.71 4.34
C MET A 4 8.24 -3.14 4.09
N ALA A 5 6.93 -3.35 4.11
CA ALA A 5 6.33 -4.63 3.75
C ALA A 5 6.20 -4.79 2.23
N LEU A 6 5.90 -3.69 1.52
CA LEU A 6 5.76 -3.70 0.07
C LEU A 6 6.24 -2.38 -0.54
N ARG A 7 7.02 -2.48 -1.62
CA ARG A 7 7.38 -1.35 -2.49
C ARG A 7 6.84 -1.58 -3.89
N LEU A 8 6.06 -0.61 -4.39
CA LEU A 8 5.43 -0.66 -5.72
C LEU A 8 5.95 0.45 -6.63
N ALA A 9 6.52 0.07 -7.78
CA ALA A 9 7.06 0.99 -8.77
C ALA A 9 6.67 0.64 -10.23
N GLY A 10 5.80 -0.36 -10.42
CA GLY A 10 5.28 -0.73 -11.74
C GLY A 10 4.13 0.19 -12.17
N ASP A 11 3.82 0.28 -13.47
CA ASP A 11 2.60 0.97 -13.93
C ASP A 11 1.45 -0.03 -14.15
N LYS A 12 0.21 0.44 -14.01
CA LYS A 12 -1.03 -0.36 -14.15
C LYS A 12 -1.02 -1.66 -13.33
N THR A 13 -0.59 -1.57 -12.07
CA THR A 13 -0.48 -2.73 -11.18
C THR A 13 -1.75 -2.92 -10.35
N LEU A 14 -2.29 -4.15 -10.31
CA LEU A 14 -3.41 -4.52 -9.45
C LEU A 14 -2.88 -5.31 -8.23
N ILE A 15 -3.27 -4.87 -7.04
CA ILE A 15 -3.16 -5.64 -5.81
C ILE A 15 -4.58 -6.06 -5.42
N TYR A 16 -4.82 -7.37 -5.36
CA TYR A 16 -6.14 -7.93 -5.15
C TYR A 16 -6.14 -8.94 -4.00
N GLN A 17 -7.11 -8.83 -3.09
CA GLN A 17 -7.32 -9.78 -1.99
C GLN A 17 -6.06 -10.04 -1.15
N SER A 18 -5.26 -9.01 -0.92
CA SER A 18 -3.98 -9.11 -0.21
C SER A 18 -4.01 -8.41 1.14
N ARG A 19 -3.16 -8.88 2.06
CA ARG A 19 -2.89 -8.23 3.35
C ARG A 19 -1.49 -7.64 3.34
N ILE A 20 -1.36 -6.35 3.61
CA ILE A 20 -0.09 -5.62 3.71
C ILE A 20 0.05 -5.14 5.15
N LEU A 21 0.99 -5.72 5.89
CA LEU A 21 1.10 -5.56 7.35
C LEU A 21 2.46 -4.96 7.71
N GLY A 22 2.45 -3.92 8.54
CA GLY A 22 3.67 -3.31 9.06
C GLY A 22 3.36 -2.35 10.22
N SER A 23 4.32 -1.50 10.55
CA SER A 23 4.17 -0.47 11.58
C SER A 23 4.51 0.91 11.01
N GLN A 24 5.79 1.20 10.78
CA GLN A 24 6.20 2.43 10.12
C GLN A 24 6.55 2.13 8.66
N ASP A 25 6.08 2.97 7.73
CA ASP A 25 6.39 2.89 6.29
C ASP A 25 6.02 1.53 5.66
N THR A 26 4.83 1.02 5.99
CA THR A 26 4.34 -0.30 5.57
C THR A 26 4.28 -0.48 4.04
N LEU A 27 3.65 0.45 3.32
CA LEU A 27 3.44 0.42 1.87
C LEU A 27 4.12 1.62 1.22
N PHE A 28 5.22 1.36 0.52
CA PHE A 28 5.88 2.34 -0.33
C PHE A 28 5.28 2.33 -1.74
N ASP A 29 4.22 3.10 -1.92
CA ASP A 29 3.48 3.32 -3.17
C ASP A 29 4.21 4.34 -4.07
N GLN A 30 5.38 3.94 -4.57
CA GLN A 30 6.41 4.86 -5.05
C GLN A 30 6.01 5.63 -6.32
N ILE A 31 5.68 4.94 -7.41
CA ILE A 31 5.40 5.54 -8.72
C ILE A 31 4.56 4.61 -9.60
N GLY A 32 3.76 5.22 -10.48
CA GLY A 32 2.90 4.52 -11.45
C GLY A 32 1.42 4.71 -11.15
N LYS A 33 0.57 3.91 -11.80
CA LYS A 33 -0.86 3.80 -11.50
C LYS A 33 -1.15 2.46 -10.88
N HIS A 34 -1.61 2.43 -9.63
CA HIS A 34 -1.96 1.17 -8.97
C HIS A 34 -3.42 1.12 -8.59
N TYR A 35 -3.95 -0.09 -8.50
CA TYR A 35 -5.30 -0.34 -8.04
C TYR A 35 -5.27 -1.37 -6.93
N PHE A 36 -5.76 -1.01 -5.75
CA PHE A 36 -5.90 -1.89 -4.60
C PHE A 36 -7.38 -2.24 -4.44
N TYR A 37 -7.73 -3.51 -4.61
CA TYR A 37 -9.11 -3.98 -4.53
C TYR A 37 -9.27 -5.14 -3.55
N GLN A 38 -10.20 -5.01 -2.60
CA GLN A 38 -10.42 -6.01 -1.54
C GLN A 38 -9.18 -6.28 -0.68
N CYS A 39 -8.40 -5.24 -0.40
CA CYS A 39 -7.16 -5.33 0.35
C CYS A 39 -7.33 -4.95 1.83
N TYR A 40 -6.45 -5.50 2.66
CA TYR A 40 -6.29 -5.12 4.06
C TYR A 40 -4.90 -4.51 4.25
N ILE A 41 -4.82 -3.29 4.78
CA ILE A 41 -3.54 -2.61 5.01
C ILE A 41 -3.50 -2.16 6.48
N GLN A 42 -2.44 -2.55 7.19
CA GLN A 42 -2.25 -2.23 8.60
C GLN A 42 -0.87 -1.58 8.85
N GLY A 43 -0.86 -0.49 9.61
CA GLY A 43 0.35 0.13 10.14
C GLY A 43 0.06 1.43 10.87
N SER A 44 1.04 1.97 11.60
CA SER A 44 0.84 3.07 12.54
C SER A 44 1.25 4.45 12.03
N ILE A 45 2.46 4.61 11.50
CA ILE A 45 3.04 5.91 11.09
C ILE A 45 3.42 5.86 9.62
N ASP A 46 2.94 6.82 8.83
CA ASP A 46 3.22 6.94 7.38
C ASP A 46 3.10 5.60 6.64
N PHE A 47 2.15 4.77 7.05
CA PHE A 47 2.09 3.37 6.66
C PHE A 47 1.68 3.17 5.20
N ILE A 48 1.20 4.21 4.51
CA ILE A 48 1.09 4.28 3.05
C ILE A 48 1.71 5.61 2.62
N PHE A 49 2.75 5.56 1.81
CA PHE A 49 3.51 6.74 1.41
C PHE A 49 4.09 6.58 -0.01
N GLY A 50 4.42 7.70 -0.67
CA GLY A 50 4.96 7.72 -2.02
C GLY A 50 4.23 8.70 -2.92
N ASN A 51 4.39 8.56 -4.24
CA ASN A 51 3.92 9.53 -5.24
C ASN A 51 3.17 8.88 -6.42
N ALA A 52 2.72 7.64 -6.27
CA ALA A 52 1.91 6.98 -7.29
C ALA A 52 0.49 7.56 -7.37
N ARG A 53 -0.17 7.33 -8.51
CA ARG A 53 -1.58 7.62 -8.70
C ARG A 53 -2.39 6.36 -8.44
N SER A 54 -2.77 6.16 -7.19
CA SER A 54 -3.37 4.90 -6.75
C SER A 54 -4.84 5.04 -6.41
N LEU A 55 -5.62 4.04 -6.80
CA LEU A 55 -7.02 3.90 -6.41
C LEU A 55 -7.14 2.79 -5.36
N TYR A 56 -7.82 3.09 -4.26
CA TYR A 56 -8.09 2.15 -3.17
C TYR A 56 -9.60 1.92 -3.09
N GLN A 57 -10.06 0.70 -3.38
CA GLN A 57 -11.49 0.38 -3.44
C GLN A 57 -11.80 -0.89 -2.64
N VAL A 58 -12.86 -0.82 -1.81
CA VAL A 58 -13.25 -1.91 -0.89
C VAL A 58 -12.03 -2.34 -0.07
N ILE A 59 -11.41 -1.40 0.63
CA ILE A 59 -10.24 -1.70 1.47
C ILE A 59 -10.59 -1.57 2.96
N ILE A 60 -9.86 -2.31 3.78
CA ILE A 60 -9.85 -2.13 5.24
C ILE A 60 -8.50 -1.54 5.62
N LEU A 61 -8.53 -0.36 6.26
CA LEU A 61 -7.37 0.31 6.82
C LEU A 61 -7.42 0.19 8.34
N ILE A 62 -6.35 -0.33 8.94
CA ILE A 62 -6.16 -0.33 10.39
C ILE A 62 -4.90 0.46 10.72
N VAL A 63 -5.05 1.47 11.59
CA VAL A 63 -3.95 2.27 12.12
C VAL A 63 -3.44 1.69 13.42
#